data_AF-A0A0C2GK92-F1
#
_entry.id   AF-A0A0C2GK92-F1
#
_cell.length_a   1.000
_cell.length_b   1.000
_cell.length_c   1.000
_cell.angle_alpha   90.00
_cell.angle_beta   90.00
_cell.angle_gamma   90.00
#
_symmetry.space_group_name_H-M   'P 1'
#
loop_
_entity.id
_entity.type
_entity.pdbx_description
1 polymer ?
#
loop_
_entity_poly.entity_id
_entity_poly.type
_entity_poly.pdbx_seq_one_letter_code
_entity_poly.pdbx_strand_id
1 'polypeptide(L)'
;MLRAVSSVRSLSTSVVSKQDLVQQAFVKKIREYAQKGGDLASSDPAVKKALSDELNRLAAKFQLANADVVGKLPTQFETPKVDSSVQQLLEGASLQKMIEDVQKQKADYLAAKQAKKAAEAARLAALKQ
;
A
#
# COMPACT_ATOMS: atom_id res chain seq x y z
N MET A 1 62.17 11.70 21.26
CA MET A 1 61.38 12.43 22.28
C MET A 1 59.91 12.09 22.11
N LEU A 2 59.31 11.34 23.02
CA LEU A 2 57.86 11.30 23.27
C LEU A 2 57.66 10.59 24.62
N ARG A 3 57.65 11.40 25.68
CA ARG A 3 57.21 11.03 27.02
C ARG A 3 55.69 10.93 26.99
N ALA A 4 55.14 9.73 26.91
CA ALA A 4 53.74 9.49 27.24
C ALA A 4 53.69 9.07 28.72
N VAL A 5 53.29 10.01 29.56
CA VAL A 5 53.09 9.85 30.99
C VAL A 5 51.99 8.81 31.21
N SER A 6 52.37 7.58 31.54
CA SER A 6 51.46 6.59 32.10
C SER A 6 51.01 7.12 33.47
N SER A 7 49.87 7.80 33.49
CA SER A 7 49.23 8.25 34.71
C SER A 7 48.78 7.02 35.50
N VAL A 8 49.65 6.56 36.39
CA VAL A 8 49.34 5.53 37.39
C VAL A 8 48.28 6.14 38.29
N ARG A 9 47.01 5.78 38.04
CA ARG A 9 45.95 5.96 39.03
C ARG A 9 46.37 5.18 40.27
N SER A 10 47.05 5.86 41.19
CA SER A 10 47.27 5.40 42.55
C SER A 10 45.90 5.36 43.22
N LEU A 11 45.18 4.25 43.03
CA LEU A 11 44.02 3.92 43.83
C LEU A 11 44.57 3.49 45.19
N SER A 12 44.63 4.44 46.10
CA SER A 12 44.95 4.19 47.50
C SER A 12 43.95 3.16 48.04
N THR A 13 44.37 1.90 48.13
CA THR A 13 43.60 0.78 48.70
C THR A 13 43.63 0.82 50.23
N SER A 14 43.49 2.01 50.81
CA SER A 14 43.58 2.24 52.25
C SER A 14 42.22 2.56 52.86
N VAL A 15 41.16 1.88 52.40
CA VAL A 15 39.90 1.67 53.12
C VAL A 15 39.14 0.54 52.42
N VAL A 16 39.65 -0.69 52.55
CA VAL A 16 38.76 -1.86 52.52
C VAL A 16 38.08 -1.92 53.89
N SER A 17 37.35 -0.87 54.25
CA SER A 17 36.26 -1.04 55.20
C SER A 17 35.30 -1.98 54.48
N LYS A 18 34.95 -3.08 55.15
CA LYS A 18 34.03 -4.12 54.65
C LYS A 18 32.90 -3.43 53.86
N GLN A 19 32.96 -3.46 52.52
CA GLN A 19 31.96 -2.75 51.73
C GLN A 19 30.61 -3.30 52.14
N ASP A 20 29.69 -2.43 52.51
CA ASP A 20 28.34 -2.78 52.91
C ASP A 20 27.75 -3.78 51.90
N LEU A 21 27.17 -4.87 52.39
CA LEU A 21 26.60 -5.93 51.56
C LEU A 21 25.57 -5.37 50.58
N VAL A 22 24.85 -4.31 50.97
CA VAL A 22 23.91 -3.60 50.11
C VAL A 22 24.64 -2.90 48.95
N GLN A 23 25.75 -2.22 49.23
CA GLN A 23 26.55 -1.53 48.20
C GLN A 23 27.20 -2.53 47.24
N GLN A 24 27.67 -3.67 47.75
CA GLN A 24 28.20 -4.73 46.90
C GLN A 24 27.11 -5.35 46.01
N ALA A 25 25.92 -5.64 46.57
CA ALA A 25 24.79 -6.16 45.82
C ALA A 25 24.31 -5.17 44.74
N PHE A 26 24.29 -3.87 45.07
CA PHE A 26 23.92 -2.81 44.14
C PHE A 26 24.92 -2.69 42.98
N VAL A 27 26.22 -2.61 43.26
CA VAL A 27 27.26 -2.56 42.23
C VAL A 27 27.27 -3.84 41.37
N LYS A 28 26.99 -4.99 41.98
CA LYS A 28 26.84 -6.26 41.25
C LYS A 28 25.64 -6.22 40.30
N LYS A 29 24.50 -5.68 40.72
CA LYS A 29 23.32 -5.51 39.86
C LYS A 29 23.57 -4.51 38.73
N ILE A 30 24.26 -3.41 38.98
CA ILE A 30 24.65 -2.46 37.92
C ILE A 30 25.46 -3.16 36.83
N ARG A 31 26.47 -3.95 37.19
CA ARG A 31 27.26 -4.70 36.20
C ARG A 31 26.42 -5.73 35.44
N GLU A 32 25.50 -6.40 36.14
CA GLU A 32 24.59 -7.37 35.53
C GLU A 32 23.67 -6.72 34.49
N TYR A 33 23.09 -5.55 34.77
CA TYR A 33 22.25 -4.83 33.81
C TYR A 33 23.05 -4.21 32.66
N ALA A 34 24.28 -3.73 32.92
CA ALA A 34 25.16 -3.22 31.87
C ALA A 34 25.54 -4.32 30.86
N GLN A 35 25.64 -5.57 31.30
CA GLN A 35 25.92 -6.72 30.42
C GLN A 35 24.67 -7.26 29.71
N LYS A 36 23.48 -7.07 30.29
CA LYS A 36 22.19 -7.46 29.70
C LYS A 36 21.63 -6.45 28.69
N GLY A 37 22.41 -5.45 28.30
CA GLY A 37 22.05 -4.52 27.24
C GLY A 37 22.04 -5.23 25.87
N GLY A 38 20.87 -5.36 25.27
CA GLY A 38 20.68 -6.02 23.99
C GLY A 38 19.21 -6.13 23.62
N ASP A 39 18.92 -6.60 22.41
CA ASP A 39 17.55 -6.80 21.95
C ASP A 39 16.85 -7.94 22.70
N LEU A 40 15.88 -7.57 23.53
CA LEU A 40 15.05 -8.51 24.32
C LEU A 40 14.19 -9.41 23.42
N ALA A 41 13.86 -8.97 22.20
CA ALA A 41 13.09 -9.75 21.24
C ALA A 41 13.92 -10.89 20.61
N SER A 42 15.25 -10.81 20.69
CA SER A 42 16.18 -11.83 20.19
C SER A 42 16.57 -12.86 21.24
N SER A 43 16.39 -12.56 22.53
CA SER A 43 16.84 -13.43 23.63
C SER A 43 15.92 -14.61 23.95
N ASP A 44 14.63 -14.52 23.65
CA ASP A 44 13.67 -15.61 23.91
C ASP A 44 12.60 -15.67 22.80
N PRO A 45 12.52 -16.78 22.03
CA PRO A 45 11.48 -17.00 21.04
C PRO A 45 10.04 -16.89 21.59
N ALA A 46 9.82 -17.20 22.87
CA ALA A 46 8.50 -17.06 23.50
C ALA A 46 8.10 -15.59 23.66
N VAL A 47 9.05 -14.72 24.03
CA VAL A 47 8.83 -13.26 24.14
C VAL A 47 8.56 -12.65 22.77
N LYS A 48 9.28 -13.09 21.74
CA LYS A 48 9.04 -12.66 20.36
C LYS A 48 7.65 -13.05 19.86
N LYS A 49 7.19 -14.26 20.19
CA LYS A 49 5.84 -14.73 19.84
C LYS A 49 4.77 -13.93 20.57
N ALA A 50 4.90 -13.74 21.89
CA ALA A 50 3.97 -12.94 22.67
C ALA A 50 3.87 -11.49 22.15
N LEU A 51 5.01 -10.88 21.80
CA LEU A 51 5.05 -9.54 21.20
C LEU A 51 4.33 -9.51 19.86
N SER A 52 4.57 -10.49 18.98
CA SER A 52 3.88 -10.58 17.69
C SER A 52 2.37 -10.74 17.85
N ASP A 53 1.92 -11.55 18.82
CA ASP A 53 0.51 -11.80 19.07
C ASP A 53 -0.19 -10.53 19.60
N GLU A 54 0.46 -9.77 20.49
CA GLU A 54 -0.04 -8.49 20.98
C GLU A 54 -0.09 -7.42 19.87
N LEU A 55 0.94 -7.34 19.03
CA LEU A 55 0.97 -6.43 17.89
C LEU A 55 -0.12 -6.75 16.87
N ASN A 56 -0.39 -8.02 16.60
CA ASN A 56 -1.48 -8.45 15.72
C ASN A 56 -2.86 -8.14 16.31
N ARG A 57 -3.04 -8.31 17.63
CA ARG A 57 -4.27 -7.91 18.32
C ARG A 57 -4.50 -6.40 18.23
N LEU A 58 -3.43 -5.61 18.32
CA LEU A 58 -3.49 -4.16 18.15
C LEU A 58 -3.84 -3.78 16.70
N ALA A 59 -3.20 -4.41 15.72
CA ALA A 59 -3.50 -4.19 14.30
C ALA A 59 -4.97 -4.47 13.97
N ALA A 60 -5.52 -5.58 14.48
CA ALA A 60 -6.93 -5.92 14.32
C ALA A 60 -7.87 -4.85 14.91
N LYS A 61 -7.53 -4.26 16.06
CA LYS A 61 -8.31 -3.17 16.66
C LYS A 61 -8.35 -1.91 15.79
N PHE A 62 -7.27 -1.62 15.09
CA PHE A 62 -7.15 -0.47 14.19
C PHE A 62 -7.55 -0.77 12.74
N GLN A 63 -8.12 -1.95 12.47
CA GLN A 63 -8.48 -2.41 11.11
C GLN A 63 -7.29 -2.36 10.15
N LEU A 64 -6.07 -2.46 10.68
CA LEU A 64 -4.84 -2.54 9.90
C LEU A 64 -4.61 -4.00 9.54
N ALA A 65 -4.24 -4.27 8.29
CA ALA A 65 -4.06 -5.63 7.82
C ALA A 65 -2.96 -6.38 8.60
N ASN A 66 -1.91 -5.68 9.06
CA ASN A 66 -0.85 -6.20 9.93
C ASN A 66 -0.15 -5.04 10.68
N ALA A 67 0.64 -5.35 11.72
CA ALA A 67 1.40 -4.34 12.49
C ALA A 67 2.41 -3.55 11.63
N ASP A 68 2.90 -4.14 10.54
CA ASP A 68 3.82 -3.51 9.58
C ASP A 68 3.17 -2.43 8.70
N VAL A 69 1.84 -2.32 8.74
CA VAL A 69 1.08 -1.42 7.85
C VAL A 69 0.97 -0.01 8.44
N VAL A 70 1.36 0.20 9.70
CA VAL A 70 1.34 1.52 10.37
C VAL A 70 2.20 2.55 9.61
N GLY A 71 3.32 2.12 9.00
CA GLY A 71 4.18 2.99 8.20
C GLY A 71 3.71 3.21 6.75
N LYS A 72 2.64 2.54 6.32
CA LYS A 72 2.13 2.54 4.94
C LYS A 72 0.63 2.82 4.92
N LEU A 73 0.21 3.88 5.62
CA LEU A 73 -1.17 4.36 5.52
C LEU A 73 -1.53 4.60 4.05
N PRO A 74 -2.57 3.94 3.51
CA PRO A 74 -2.98 4.15 2.14
C PRO A 74 -3.47 5.59 1.98
N THR A 75 -2.73 6.40 1.24
CA THR A 75 -3.11 7.77 0.86
C THR A 75 -4.03 7.80 -0.36
N GLN A 76 -4.48 6.64 -0.82
CA GLN A 76 -5.37 6.50 -1.98
C GLN A 76 -6.80 6.69 -1.49
N PHE A 77 -7.26 7.94 -1.55
CA PHE A 77 -8.65 8.28 -1.32
C PHE A 77 -9.49 7.85 -2.52
N GLU A 78 -10.70 7.34 -2.28
CA GLU A 78 -11.62 7.08 -3.37
C GLU A 78 -11.94 8.40 -4.09
N THR A 79 -11.66 8.42 -5.38
CA THR A 79 -12.02 9.57 -6.22
C THR A 79 -13.54 9.58 -6.38
N PRO A 80 -14.21 10.71 -6.06
CA PRO A 80 -15.65 10.78 -6.17
C PRO A 80 -16.06 10.53 -7.62
N LYS A 81 -16.88 9.49 -7.82
CA LYS A 81 -17.45 9.17 -9.12
C LYS A 81 -18.53 10.20 -9.45
N VAL A 82 -18.20 11.16 -10.30
CA VAL A 82 -19.14 12.16 -10.81
C VAL A 82 -19.89 11.56 -11.99
N ASP A 83 -21.07 11.02 -11.74
CA ASP A 83 -21.97 10.59 -12.80
C ASP A 83 -22.62 11.83 -13.43
N SER A 84 -22.17 12.21 -14.62
CA SER A 84 -22.76 13.32 -15.39
C SER A 84 -24.15 12.92 -15.89
N SER A 85 -25.14 13.79 -15.71
CA SER A 85 -26.54 13.57 -16.16
C SER A 85 -26.65 13.29 -17.66
N VAL A 86 -25.68 13.77 -18.45
CA VAL A 86 -25.57 13.49 -19.89
C VAL A 86 -25.16 12.03 -20.14
N GLN A 87 -24.31 11.45 -19.29
CA GLN A 87 -23.89 10.04 -19.35
C GLN A 87 -25.05 9.10 -19.02
N GLN A 88 -25.95 9.51 -18.10
CA GLN A 88 -27.18 8.78 -17.79
C GLN A 88 -28.23 8.91 -18.90
N LEU A 89 -28.40 10.10 -19.49
CA LEU A 89 -29.33 10.33 -20.61
C LEU A 89 -28.92 9.62 -21.91
N LEU A 90 -27.62 9.44 -22.15
CA LEU A 90 -27.10 8.70 -23.31
C LEU A 90 -27.02 7.18 -23.10
N GLU A 91 -27.53 6.63 -21.98
CA GLU A 91 -27.57 5.17 -21.71
C GLU A 91 -26.24 4.43 -21.97
N GLY A 92 -25.09 5.11 -21.81
CA GLY A 92 -23.78 4.51 -22.10
C GLY A 92 -23.46 4.30 -23.59
N ALA A 93 -24.28 4.80 -24.53
CA ALA A 93 -23.90 4.91 -25.92
C ALA A 93 -22.94 6.09 -26.09
N SER A 94 -21.68 5.80 -26.42
CA SER A 94 -20.72 6.85 -26.76
C SER A 94 -21.19 7.59 -28.01
N LEU A 95 -20.95 8.90 -28.05
CA LEU A 95 -21.28 9.76 -29.19
C LEU A 95 -20.69 9.19 -30.51
N GLN A 96 -19.52 8.55 -30.43
CA GLN A 96 -18.90 7.80 -31.52
C GLN A 96 -19.78 6.68 -32.09
N LYS A 97 -20.41 5.85 -31.25
CA LYS A 97 -21.29 4.77 -31.72
C LYS A 97 -22.51 5.31 -32.46
N MET A 98 -23.10 6.42 -31.99
CA MET A 98 -24.21 7.07 -32.67
C MET A 98 -23.80 7.62 -34.05
N ILE A 99 -22.59 8.19 -34.16
CA ILE A 99 -22.07 8.67 -35.44
C ILE A 99 -21.87 7.51 -36.42
N GLU A 100 -21.32 6.39 -35.96
CA GLU A 100 -21.13 5.18 -36.77
C GLU A 100 -22.46 4.59 -37.24
N ASP A 101 -23.45 4.51 -36.35
CA ASP A 101 -24.79 4.00 -36.69
C ASP A 101 -25.49 4.88 -37.73
N VAL A 102 -25.40 6.20 -37.62
CA VAL A 102 -25.99 7.13 -38.60
C VAL A 102 -25.31 6.99 -39.97
N GLN A 103 -23.99 6.82 -40.01
CA GLN A 103 -23.27 6.59 -41.27
C GLN A 103 -23.69 5.28 -41.93
N LYS A 104 -23.85 4.21 -41.13
CA LYS A 104 -24.33 2.91 -41.62
C LYS A 104 -25.75 3.00 -42.17
N GLN A 105 -26.67 3.62 -41.44
CA GLN A 105 -28.05 3.84 -41.91
C GLN A 105 -28.10 4.63 -43.23
N LYS A 106 -27.24 5.65 -43.38
CA LYS A 106 -27.13 6.41 -44.63
C LYS A 106 -26.65 5.56 -45.79
N ALA A 107 -25.64 4.71 -45.58
CA ALA A 107 -25.14 3.80 -46.60
C ALA A 107 -26.21 2.80 -47.03
N ASP A 108 -26.90 2.18 -46.07
CA ASP A 108 -27.99 1.23 -46.32
C ASP A 108 -29.15 1.87 -47.10
N TYR A 109 -29.52 3.10 -46.74
CA TYR A 109 -30.57 3.84 -47.45
C TYR A 109 -30.20 4.14 -48.91
N LEU A 110 -28.95 4.55 -49.17
CA LEU A 110 -28.48 4.81 -50.53
C LEU A 110 -28.43 3.54 -51.38
N ALA A 111 -27.95 2.43 -50.79
CA ALA A 111 -27.93 1.13 -51.45
C ALA A 111 -29.36 0.65 -51.79
N ALA A 112 -30.30 0.77 -50.85
CA ALA A 112 -31.70 0.41 -51.07
C ALA A 112 -32.36 1.27 -52.16
N LYS A 113 -32.07 2.58 -52.20
CA LYS A 113 -32.59 3.49 -53.23
C LYS A 113 -32.06 3.13 -54.63
N GLN A 114 -30.78 2.80 -54.73
CA GLN A 114 -30.17 2.38 -56.00
C GLN A 114 -30.73 1.04 -56.46
N ALA A 115 -30.89 0.07 -55.55
CA ALA A 115 -31.49 -1.23 -55.86
C ALA A 115 -32.93 -1.09 -56.37
N LYS A 116 -33.76 -0.25 -55.74
CA LYS A 116 -35.11 0.04 -56.21
C LYS A 116 -35.12 0.67 -57.60
N LYS A 117 -34.26 1.66 -57.84
CA LYS A 117 -34.15 2.31 -59.15
C LYS A 117 -33.70 1.34 -60.25
N ALA A 118 -32.77 0.43 -59.94
CA ALA A 118 -32.32 -0.61 -60.86
C ALA A 118 -33.43 -1.63 -61.15
N ALA A 119 -34.20 -2.04 -60.14
CA ALA A 119 -35.33 -2.95 -60.31
C ALA A 119 -36.47 -2.33 -61.14
N GLU A 120 -36.77 -1.05 -60.94
CA GLU A 120 -37.74 -0.31 -61.76
C GLU A 120 -37.28 -0.14 -63.21
N ALA A 121 -36.00 0.15 -63.43
CA ALA A 121 -35.41 0.21 -64.77
C ALA A 121 -35.46 -1.15 -65.47
N ALA A 122 -35.19 -2.25 -64.76
CA ALA A 122 -35.32 -3.61 -65.28
C ALA A 122 -36.78 -3.96 -65.62
N ARG A 123 -37.76 -3.58 -64.78
CA ARG A 123 -39.19 -3.74 -65.10
C ARG A 123 -39.60 -2.94 -66.32
N LEU A 124 -39.15 -1.69 -66.44
CA LEU A 124 -39.46 -0.83 -67.59
C LEU A 124 -38.82 -1.34 -68.88
N ALA A 125 -37.62 -1.93 -68.81
CA ALA A 125 -36.99 -2.56 -69.96
C ALA A 125 -37.72 -3.84 -70.39
N ALA A 126 -38.17 -4.66 -69.43
CA ALA A 126 -38.95 -5.87 -69.71
C ALA A 126 -40.35 -5.59 -70.25
N LEU A 127 -40.93 -4.41 -69.99
CA LEU A 127 -42.24 -3.99 -70.51
C LEU A 127 -42.18 -3.31 -71.89
N LYS A 128 -40.98 -3.02 -72.40
CA LYS A 128 -40.74 -2.39 -73.71
C LYS A 128 -40.28 -3.38 -74.79
N GLN A 129 -40.20 -4.68 -74.47
CA GLN A 129 -40.10 -5.77 -75.44
C GLN A 129 -41.48 -6.36 -75.70
#